data_AF-A0A5C4W4T0-F1
#
_entry.id   AF-A0A5C4W4T0-F1
#
_cell.length_a   1.000
_cell.length_b   1.000
_cell.length_c   1.000
_cell.angle_alpha   90.00
_cell.angle_beta   90.00
_cell.angle_gamma   90.00
#
_symmetry.space_group_name_H-M   'P 1'
#
loop_
_entity.id
_entity.type
_entity.pdbx_description
1 polymer ?
#
loop_
_entity_poly.entity_id
_entity_poly.type
_entity_poly.pdbx_seq_one_letter_code
_entity_poly.pdbx_strand_id
1 'polypeptide(L)' 'MPWPTVVEDVRCARPVDALTAAAERADLLVVGSHGGGPVGAALLGSVSRGVLGHTECPVAVVRS' A
#
# COMPACT_ATOMS: atom_id res chain seq x y z
N MET A 1 16.46 11.00 20.44
CA MET A 1 15.84 10.18 19.37
C MET A 1 15.30 11.13 18.32
N PRO A 2 15.91 11.25 17.14
CA PRO A 2 15.30 12.00 16.05
C PRO A 2 14.03 11.28 15.58
N TRP A 3 12.98 12.05 15.31
CA TRP A 3 11.72 11.54 14.76
C TRP A 3 11.92 11.11 13.30
N PRO A 4 11.10 10.17 12.79
CA PRO A 4 11.09 9.88 11.37
C PRO A 4 10.68 11.11 10.56
N THR A 5 11.31 11.31 9.41
CA THR A 5 10.85 12.31 8.43
C THR A 5 9.64 11.74 7.71
N VAL A 6 8.54 12.49 7.69
CA VAL A 6 7.31 12.12 6.99
C VAL A 6 7.16 13.00 5.76
N VAL A 7 6.90 12.37 4.62
CA VAL A 7 6.63 13.06 3.36
C VAL A 7 5.27 12.60 2.86
N GLU A 8 4.39 13.56 2.62
CA GLU A 8 3.09 13.31 1.99
C GLU A 8 3.23 13.43 0.48
N ASP A 9 2.61 12.51 -0.25
CA ASP A 9 2.67 12.45 -1.70
C ASP A 9 1.31 12.04 -2.27
N VAL A 10 0.80 12.81 -3.23
CA VAL A 10 -0.50 12.58 -3.86
C VAL A 10 -0.27 12.41 -5.36
N ARG A 11 -0.66 11.25 -5.88
CA ARG A 11 -0.47 10.88 -7.29
C ARG A 11 -1.82 10.74 -8.00
N CYS A 12 -1.94 11.34 -9.18
CA CYS A 12 -3.07 11.09 -10.08
C CYS A 12 -2.71 9.93 -11.03
N ALA A 13 -2.84 8.70 -10.54
CA ALA A 13 -2.52 7.48 -11.28
C ALA A 13 -3.37 6.30 -10.78
N ARG A 14 -3.29 5.15 -11.46
CA ARG A 14 -3.89 3.91 -10.92
C ARG A 14 -3.18 3.57 -9.59
N PRO A 15 -3.91 3.27 -8.49
CA PRO A 15 -3.29 3.08 -7.18
C PRO A 15 -2.20 2.01 -7.15
N VAL A 16 -2.42 0.88 -7.85
CA VAL A 16 -1.43 -0.21 -7.92
C VAL A 16 -0.14 0.28 -8.58
N ASP A 17 -0.21 0.99 -9.70
CA ASP A 17 0.98 1.49 -10.39
C ASP A 17 1.75 2.49 -9.53
N ALA A 18 1.05 3.42 -8.88
CA ALA A 18 1.66 4.43 -8.03
C ALA A 18 2.39 3.79 -6.84
N LEU A 19 1.77 2.80 -6.21
CA LEU A 19 2.36 2.07 -5.09
C LEU A 19 3.51 1.17 -5.53
N THR A 20 3.42 0.53 -6.70
CA THR A 20 4.52 -0.27 -7.26
C THR A 20 5.73 0.60 -7.58
N ALA A 21 5.54 1.75 -8.22
CA ALA A 21 6.65 2.67 -8.49
C ALA A 21 7.28 3.23 -7.20
N ALA A 22 6.46 3.49 -6.17
CA ALA A 22 6.99 3.89 -4.86
C ALA A 22 7.77 2.75 -4.18
N ALA A 23 7.30 1.51 -4.33
CA ALA A 23 7.91 0.31 -3.76
C ALA A 23 9.30 0.01 -4.33
N GLU A 24 9.62 0.43 -5.55
CA GLU A 24 10.96 0.28 -6.15
C GLU A 24 12.08 0.91 -5.30
N ARG A 25 11.74 1.90 -4.47
CA ARG A 25 12.70 2.59 -3.60
C ARG A 25 12.40 2.40 -2.10
N ALA A 26 11.51 1.49 -1.75
CA ALA A 26 11.09 1.26 -0.38
C ALA A 26 11.62 -0.08 0.15
N ASP A 27 12.07 -0.09 1.40
CA ASP A 27 12.43 -1.34 2.09
C ASP A 27 11.19 -2.16 2.52
N LEU A 28 10.04 -1.50 2.64
CA LEU A 28 8.75 -2.09 3.01
C LEU A 28 7.59 -1.23 2.49
N LEU A 29 6.65 -1.85 1.80
CA LEU A 29 5.38 -1.22 1.45
C LEU A 29 4.30 -1.62 2.45
N VAL A 30 3.66 -0.63 3.09
CA VAL A 30 2.55 -0.85 4.03
C VAL A 30 1.24 -0.42 3.38
N VAL A 31 0.26 -1.32 3.33
CA VAL A 31 -1.08 -1.04 2.79
C VAL A 31 -2.18 -1.51 3.74
N GLY A 32 -3.33 -0.83 3.71
CA GLY A 32 -4.52 -1.29 4.44
C GLY A 32 -5.08 -2.59 3.86
N SER A 33 -5.79 -3.37 4.66
CA SER A 33 -6.42 -4.63 4.23
C SER A 33 -7.69 -4.40 3.42
N HIS A 34 -8.48 -3.36 3.74
CA HIS A 34 -9.75 -3.01 3.09
C HIS A 34 -9.84 -1.50 2.85
N GLY A 35 -10.58 -1.07 1.82
CA GLY A 35 -11.04 0.33 1.71
C GLY A 35 -12.24 0.54 2.62
N GLY A 36 -12.47 1.76 3.13
CA GLY A 36 -13.54 2.10 4.07
C GLY A 36 -15.00 1.96 3.56
N GLY A 37 -15.25 1.03 2.64
CA GLY A 37 -16.58 0.66 2.14
C GLY A 37 -17.16 -0.59 2.84
N PRO A 38 -18.48 -0.84 2.70
CA PRO A 38 -19.23 -1.81 3.49
C PRO A 38 -18.97 -3.30 3.14
N VAL A 39 -18.03 -3.60 2.25
CA VAL A 39 -17.84 -4.96 1.71
C VAL A 39 -16.69 -5.67 2.42
N GLY A 40 -17.07 -6.53 3.38
CA GLY A 40 -16.41 -7.82 3.63
C GLY A 40 -15.18 -7.80 4.55
N ALA A 41 -15.41 -8.06 5.84
CA ALA A 41 -14.40 -8.24 6.88
C ALA A 41 -13.45 -9.46 6.71
N ALA A 42 -13.31 -10.02 5.50
CA ALA A 42 -12.61 -11.28 5.27
C ALA A 42 -11.75 -11.36 3.98
N LEU A 43 -11.74 -10.33 3.12
CA LEU A 43 -11.08 -10.40 1.81
C LEU A 43 -10.18 -9.21 1.55
N LEU A 44 -8.93 -9.45 1.14
CA LEU A 44 -8.00 -8.40 0.72
C LEU A 44 -8.65 -7.46 -0.31
N GLY A 45 -8.50 -6.15 -0.09
CA GLY A 45 -8.95 -5.11 -1.01
C GLY A 45 -8.28 -5.19 -2.37
N SER A 46 -8.88 -4.55 -3.38
CA SER A 46 -8.40 -4.55 -4.77
C SER A 46 -6.95 -4.05 -4.89
N VAL A 47 -6.60 -3.01 -4.13
CA VAL A 47 -5.25 -2.43 -4.13
C VAL A 47 -4.23 -3.39 -3.50
N SER A 48 -4.52 -3.93 -2.31
CA SER A 48 -3.63 -4.83 -1.59
C SER A 48 -3.36 -6.10 -2.39
N ARG A 49 -4.39 -6.66 -3.06
CA ARG A 49 -4.24 -7.78 -4.01
C ARG A 49 -3.39 -7.39 -5.22
N GLY A 50 -3.59 -6.20 -5.74
CA GLY A 50 -2.85 -5.69 -6.88
C GLY A 50 -1.35 -5.58 -6.59
N VAL A 51 -0.97 -4.97 -5.47
CA VAL A 51 0.47 -4.75 -5.17
C VAL A 51 1.22 -6.03 -4.82
N LEU A 52 0.59 -7.00 -4.13
CA LEU A 52 1.24 -8.25 -3.73
C LEU A 52 1.85 -9.06 -4.89
N GLY A 53 1.34 -8.90 -6.12
CA GLY A 53 1.85 -9.57 -7.31
C GLY A 53 2.79 -8.73 -8.18
N HIS A 54 3.00 -7.45 -7.85
CA HIS A 54 3.69 -6.49 -8.72
C HIS A 54 4.81 -5.71 -8.03
N THR A 55 5.08 -5.94 -6.75
CA THR A 55 6.15 -5.25 -6.02
C THR A 55 7.31 -6.19 -5.71
N GLU A 56 8.54 -5.69 -5.85
CA GLU A 56 9.75 -6.45 -5.50
C GLU A 56 10.09 -6.36 -4.01
N CYS A 57 9.64 -5.31 -3.31
CA CYS A 57 9.84 -5.17 -1.87
C CYS A 57 8.83 -5.98 -1.04
N PRO A 58 9.14 -6.32 0.22
CA PRO A 58 8.17 -6.87 1.15
C PRO A 58 6.92 -5.99 1.27
N VAL A 59 5.75 -6.63 1.44
CA VAL A 59 4.46 -5.95 1.62
C VAL A 59 3.83 -6.36 2.94
N ALA A 60 3.55 -5.38 3.80
CA ALA A 60 2.76 -5.57 5.01
C ALA A 60 1.32 -5.10 4.78
N VAL A 61 0.38 -6.04 4.90
CA VAL A 61 -1.05 -5.73 4.87
C VAL A 61 -1.57 -5.62 6.30
N VAL A 62 -2.05 -4.44 6.68
CA VAL A 62 -2.52 -4.15 8.03
C VAL A 62 -4.03 -3.92 8.06
N ARG A 63 -4.72 -4.44 9.08
CA ARG A 63 -6.11 -4.05 9.37
C ARG A 63 -6.10 -2.69 10.06
N SER A 64 -6.83 -1.74 9.48
CA SER A 64 -7.12 -0.42 10.05
C SER A 64 -8.39 -0.43 10.87
#